data_AF-D3HTT9-F1
#
_entry.id   AF-D3HTT9-F1
#
_cell.length_a   1.000
_cell.length_b   1.000
_cell.length_c   1.000
_cell.angle_alpha   90.00
_cell.angle_beta   90.00
_cell.angle_gamma   90.00
#
_symmetry.space_group_name_H-M   'P 1'
#
loop_
_entity.id
_entity.type
_entity.pdbx_description
1 polymer ?
#
loop_
_entity_poly.entity_id
_entity_poly.type
_entity_poly.pdbx_seq_one_letter_code
_entity_poly.pdbx_strand_id
1 'polypeptide(L)'
;MEITIDIGADTLHSLNKITKMNSTELNVTAAEMLSFGARIYLQSLEKKTDESTQLLLENSVRSVQIITEVLYSVYNKELSKIGAYDAETALAMIERMLPNLLKSIS
;
A
#
# COMPACT_ATOMS: atom_id res chain seq x y z
N MET A 1 30.63 -17.91 -1.10
CA MET A 1 31.46 -16.73 -0.80
C MET A 1 30.97 -16.15 0.50
N GLU A 2 31.88 -15.85 1.42
CA GLU A 2 31.56 -15.19 2.68
C GLU A 2 31.95 -13.71 2.56
N ILE A 3 31.07 -12.81 2.99
CA ILE A 3 31.27 -11.36 2.92
C ILE A 3 31.07 -10.81 4.33
N THR A 4 32.11 -10.17 4.86
CA THR A 4 32.05 -9.46 6.14
C THR A 4 31.67 -8.01 5.89
N ILE A 5 30.65 -7.51 6.59
CA ILE A 5 30.12 -6.15 6.42
C ILE A 5 30.08 -5.47 7.78
N ASP A 6 30.76 -4.33 7.89
CA ASP A 6 30.63 -3.47 9.06
C ASP A 6 29.34 -2.66 8.95
N ILE A 7 28.50 -2.75 9.99
CA ILE A 7 27.23 -2.04 10.06
C ILE A 7 27.17 -1.14 11.30
N GLY A 8 26.46 -0.02 11.17
CA GLY A 8 26.25 0.90 12.28
C GLY A 8 25.47 0.26 13.43
N ALA A 9 25.70 0.75 14.65
CA ALA A 9 25.08 0.22 15.87
C ALA A 9 23.53 0.26 15.81
N ASP A 10 22.95 1.29 15.18
CA ASP A 10 21.49 1.42 15.01
C ASP A 10 20.91 0.34 14.09
N THR A 11 21.63 0.02 13.00
CA THR A 11 21.24 -1.03 12.06
C THR A 11 21.34 -2.40 12.72
N LEU A 12 22.41 -2.65 13.48
CA LEU A 12 22.57 -3.87 14.26
C LEU A 12 21.47 -4.03 15.31
N HIS A 13 21.11 -2.94 16.01
CA HIS A 13 20.01 -2.95 16.97
C HIS A 13 18.67 -3.29 16.31
N SER A 14 18.40 -2.69 15.15
CA SER A 14 17.19 -2.94 14.37
C SER A 14 17.12 -4.37 13.87
N LEU A 15 18.21 -4.92 13.34
CA LEU A 15 18.30 -6.32 12.92
C LEU A 15 18.03 -7.27 14.08
N ASN A 16 18.61 -7.01 15.26
CA ASN A 16 18.36 -7.81 16.46
C ASN A 16 16.91 -7.75 16.96
N LYS A 17 16.19 -6.66 16.69
CA LYS A 17 14.76 -6.57 16.99
C LYS A 17 13.94 -7.45 16.03
N ILE A 18 14.27 -7.41 14.75
CA ILE A 18 13.58 -8.18 13.69
C ILE A 18 13.81 -9.68 13.88
N THR A 19 15.04 -10.12 14.18
CA THR A 19 15.36 -11.53 14.42
C THR A 19 14.57 -12.11 15.59
N LYS A 20 14.44 -11.34 16.68
CA LYS A 20 13.62 -11.73 17.84
C LYS A 20 12.14 -11.85 17.51
N MET A 21 11.62 -11.01 16.62
CA MET A 21 10.22 -11.09 16.19
C MET A 21 9.94 -12.33 15.34
N ASN A 22 10.89 -12.71 14.48
CA ASN A 22 10.70 -13.77 13.50
C ASN A 22 11.27 -15.13 13.94
N SER A 23 11.91 -15.21 15.12
CA SER A 23 12.59 -16.41 15.62
C SER A 23 13.63 -16.96 14.64
N THR A 24 14.32 -16.08 13.94
CA THR A 24 15.34 -16.40 12.94
C THR A 24 16.74 -16.00 13.40
N GLU A 25 17.75 -16.66 12.85
CA GLU A 25 19.14 -16.29 13.11
C GLU A 25 19.49 -14.93 12.52
N LEU A 26 20.39 -14.19 13.18
CA LEU A 26 20.84 -12.86 12.75
C LEU A 26 21.46 -12.89 11.36
N ASN A 27 22.29 -13.89 11.08
CA ASN A 27 22.98 -14.02 9.80
C ASN A 27 22.01 -14.29 8.65
N VAL A 28 21.01 -15.14 8.88
CA VAL A 28 19.95 -15.45 7.90
C VAL A 28 19.12 -14.20 7.61
N THR A 29 18.68 -13.52 8.67
CA THR A 29 17.88 -12.29 8.56
C THR A 29 18.67 -11.18 7.85
N ALA A 30 19.94 -11.00 8.19
CA ALA A 30 20.81 -10.01 7.55
C ALA A 30 21.01 -10.30 6.05
N ALA A 31 21.24 -11.58 5.69
CA ALA A 31 21.37 -11.99 4.29
C ALA A 31 20.06 -11.78 3.51
N GLU A 32 18.91 -12.10 4.09
CA GLU A 32 17.60 -11.85 3.48
C GLU A 32 17.33 -10.35 3.28
N MET A 33 17.63 -9.53 4.28
CA MET A 33 17.48 -8.08 4.19
C MET A 33 18.42 -7.46 3.15
N LEU A 34 19.66 -7.93 3.05
CA LEU A 34 20.60 -7.50 2.00
C LEU A 34 20.11 -7.91 0.60
N SER A 35 19.62 -9.13 0.45
CA SER A 35 19.03 -9.61 -0.81
C SER A 35 17.78 -8.81 -1.19
N PHE A 36 16.94 -8.47 -0.22
CA PHE A 36 15.78 -7.63 -0.41
C PHE A 36 16.17 -6.20 -0.82
N GLY A 37 17.12 -5.58 -0.12
CA GLY A 37 17.65 -4.26 -0.45
C GLY A 37 18.25 -4.19 -1.86
N ALA A 38 19.01 -5.21 -2.26
CA ALA A 38 19.56 -5.32 -3.61
C ALA A 38 18.44 -5.40 -4.68
N ARG A 39 17.39 -6.19 -4.44
CA ARG A 39 16.23 -6.29 -5.34
C ARG A 39 15.49 -4.97 -5.46
N ILE A 40 15.20 -4.29 -4.33
CA ILE A 40 14.56 -2.98 -4.34
C ILE A 40 15.41 -1.95 -5.08
N TYR A 41 16.72 -1.93 -4.83
CA TYR A 41 17.62 -1.01 -5.50
C TYR A 41 17.62 -1.23 -7.03
N LEU A 42 17.72 -2.47 -7.48
CA LEU A 42 17.64 -2.81 -8.90
C LEU A 42 16.29 -2.41 -9.51
N GLN A 43 15.18 -2.71 -8.84
CA GLN A 43 13.84 -2.28 -9.29
C GLN A 43 13.70 -0.75 -9.34
N SER A 44 14.30 -0.03 -8.37
CA SER A 44 14.28 1.43 -8.35
C SER A 44 15.03 2.05 -9.53
N LEU A 45 16.10 1.40 -9.99
CA LEU A 45 16.86 1.81 -11.18
C LEU A 45 16.09 1.56 -12.48
N GLU A 46 15.30 0.49 -12.53
CA GLU A 46 14.54 0.12 -13.72
C GLU A 46 13.31 1.02 -13.96
N LYS A 47 12.93 1.91 -13.02
CA LYS A 47 11.72 2.77 -13.09
C LYS A 47 10.44 1.99 -13.47
N LYS A 48 10.46 0.66 -13.39
CA LYS A 48 9.33 -0.19 -13.68
C LYS A 48 8.69 -0.54 -12.35
N THR A 49 7.54 0.07 -12.11
CA THR A 49 6.57 -0.49 -11.18
C THR A 49 6.39 -1.96 -11.56
N ASP A 50 6.45 -2.86 -10.57
CA ASP A 50 6.20 -4.28 -10.78
C ASP A 50 4.92 -4.47 -11.61
N GLU A 51 4.95 -5.27 -12.68
CA GLU A 51 3.85 -5.38 -13.65
C GLU A 51 2.53 -5.78 -12.98
N SER A 52 2.59 -6.61 -11.92
CA SER A 52 1.41 -7.00 -11.17
C SER A 52 0.84 -5.83 -10.36
N THR A 53 1.71 -5.02 -9.76
CA THR A 53 1.34 -3.80 -9.03
C THR A 53 0.76 -2.75 -9.97
N GLN A 54 1.34 -2.57 -11.16
CA GLN A 54 0.83 -1.67 -12.18
C GLN A 54 -0.56 -2.10 -12.67
N LEU A 55 -0.74 -3.39 -12.95
CA LEU A 55 -2.03 -3.93 -13.39
C LEU A 55 -3.10 -3.82 -12.31
N LEU A 56 -2.75 -4.04 -11.03
CA LEU A 56 -3.66 -3.81 -9.91
C LEU A 56 -4.06 -2.34 -9.78
N LEU A 57 -3.12 -1.41 -9.96
CA LEU A 57 -3.39 0.02 -9.93
C LEU A 57 -4.31 0.44 -11.08
N GLU A 58 -4.02 0.01 -12.30
CA GLU A 58 -4.84 0.29 -13.49
C GLU A 58 -6.26 -0.23 -13.31
N ASN A 59 -6.42 -1.47 -12.83
CA ASN A 59 -7.74 -2.05 -12.55
C ASN A 59 -8.48 -1.31 -11.44
N SER A 60 -7.78 -0.87 -10.40
CA SER A 60 -8.38 -0.11 -9.30
C SER A 60 -8.90 1.23 -9.77
N VAL A 61 -8.09 1.98 -10.54
CA VAL A 61 -8.49 3.26 -11.14
C VAL A 61 -9.69 3.09 -12.06
N ARG A 62 -9.65 2.06 -12.94
CA ARG A 62 -10.75 1.77 -13.86
C ARG A 62 -12.03 1.37 -13.13
N SER A 63 -11.92 0.61 -12.04
CA SER A 63 -13.06 0.24 -11.20
C SER A 63 -13.70 1.46 -10.55
N VAL A 64 -12.90 2.39 -10.03
CA VAL A 64 -13.38 3.66 -9.47
C VAL A 64 -14.16 4.45 -10.53
N GLN A 65 -13.62 4.58 -11.75
CA GLN A 65 -14.31 5.26 -12.85
C GLN A 65 -15.68 4.63 -13.15
N ILE A 66 -15.74 3.30 -13.27
CA ILE A 66 -17.00 2.58 -13.54
C ILE A 66 -18.00 2.79 -12.41
N ILE A 67 -17.57 2.66 -11.16
CA ILE A 67 -18.45 2.83 -9.99
C ILE A 67 -18.98 4.27 -9.93
N THR A 68 -18.14 5.26 -10.23
CA THR A 68 -18.55 6.67 -10.32
C THR A 68 -19.63 6.86 -11.39
N GLU A 69 -19.43 6.35 -12.61
CA GLU A 69 -20.42 6.44 -13.69
C GLU A 69 -21.74 5.74 -13.34
N VAL A 70 -21.66 4.58 -12.69
CA VAL A 70 -22.84 3.88 -12.18
C VAL A 70 -23.56 4.75 -11.15
N LEU A 71 -22.85 5.35 -10.20
CA LEU A 71 -23.44 6.27 -9.22
C LEU A 71 -24.17 7.41 -9.93
N TYR A 72 -23.53 8.10 -10.88
CA TYR A 72 -24.18 9.18 -11.65
C TYR A 72 -25.43 8.70 -12.40
N SER A 73 -25.41 7.48 -12.93
CA SER A 73 -26.53 6.93 -13.71
C SER A 73 -27.72 6.50 -12.85
N VAL A 74 -27.47 5.98 -11.64
CA VAL A 74 -28.50 5.38 -10.78
C VAL A 74 -28.86 6.25 -9.58
N TYR A 75 -28.21 7.41 -9.42
CA TYR A 75 -28.41 8.25 -8.25
C TYR A 75 -29.86 8.71 -8.12
N ASN A 76 -30.45 8.43 -6.95
CA ASN A 76 -31.74 8.93 -6.57
C ASN A 76 -31.66 9.60 -5.20
N LYS A 77 -31.91 10.91 -5.18
CA LYS A 77 -31.89 11.74 -3.99
C LYS A 77 -32.81 11.22 -2.89
N GLU A 78 -34.00 10.71 -3.24
CA GLU A 78 -34.99 10.25 -2.26
C GLU A 78 -34.55 8.96 -1.53
N LEU A 79 -33.65 8.20 -2.14
CA LEU A 79 -33.09 6.97 -1.59
C LEU A 79 -31.73 7.19 -0.90
N SER A 80 -31.22 8.42 -0.91
CA SER A 80 -29.90 8.76 -0.38
C SER A 80 -29.86 8.74 1.15
N LYS A 81 -29.19 7.74 1.74
CA LYS A 81 -29.02 7.61 3.20
C LYS A 81 -28.03 8.62 3.79
N ILE A 82 -27.18 9.21 2.96
CA ILE A 82 -26.15 10.17 3.37
C ILE A 82 -26.59 11.62 3.23
N GLY A 83 -27.84 11.86 2.78
CA GLY A 83 -28.40 13.20 2.62
C GLY A 83 -27.76 14.01 1.49
N ALA A 84 -27.09 13.35 0.54
CA ALA A 84 -26.53 14.02 -0.62
C ALA A 84 -27.65 14.56 -1.53
N TYR A 85 -27.39 15.65 -2.23
CA TYR A 85 -28.37 16.27 -3.12
C TYR A 85 -28.36 15.66 -4.53
N ASP A 86 -27.16 15.40 -5.04
CA ASP A 86 -26.86 14.78 -6.33
C ASP A 86 -25.68 13.79 -6.19
N ALA A 87 -25.36 13.09 -7.27
CA ALA A 87 -24.26 12.13 -7.31
C ALA A 87 -22.89 12.77 -7.01
N GLU A 88 -22.69 14.02 -7.40
CA GLU A 88 -21.44 14.76 -7.19
C GLU A 88 -21.24 15.09 -5.70
N THR A 89 -22.30 15.57 -5.04
CA THR A 89 -22.33 15.80 -3.60
C THR A 89 -22.14 14.49 -2.84
N ALA A 90 -22.74 13.40 -3.32
CA ALA A 90 -22.57 12.07 -2.73
C ALA A 90 -21.11 11.61 -2.78
N LEU A 91 -20.44 11.81 -3.92
CA LEU A 91 -19.03 11.47 -4.09
C LEU A 91 -18.14 12.26 -3.12
N ALA A 92 -18.34 13.58 -3.04
CA ALA A 92 -17.58 14.46 -2.15
C ALA A 92 -17.78 14.10 -0.66
N MET A 93 -18.99 13.65 -0.28
CA MET A 93 -19.25 13.17 1.08
C MET A 93 -18.54 11.84 1.36
N ILE A 94 -18.54 10.90 0.41
CA ILE A 94 -17.83 9.62 0.52
C ILE A 94 -16.32 9.86 0.69
N GLU A 95 -15.73 10.76 -0.09
CA GLU A 95 -14.30 11.12 0.03
C GLU A 95 -13.97 11.70 1.41
N ARG A 96 -14.85 12.53 1.97
CA ARG A 96 -14.68 13.09 3.33
C ARG A 96 -14.81 12.05 4.44
N MET A 97 -15.57 10.97 4.22
CA MET A 97 -15.74 9.87 5.18
C MET A 97 -14.59 8.86 5.14
N LEU A 98 -13.88 8.77 4.00
CA LEU A 98 -12.81 7.79 3.75
C LEU A 98 -11.72 7.76 4.85
N PRO A 99 -11.19 8.89 5.36
CA PRO A 99 -10.15 8.86 6.39
C PRO A 99 -10.61 8.24 7.71
N ASN A 100 -11.90 8.41 8.06
CA ASN A 100 -12.46 7.84 9.29
C ASN A 100 -12.73 6.34 9.14
N LEU A 101 -13.15 5.90 7.94
CA LEU A 101 -13.32 4.48 7.62
C LEU A 101 -11.98 3.75 7.65
N LEU A 102 -10.93 4.35 7.06
CA LEU A 102 -9.58 3.76 7.07
C LEU A 102 -8.99 3.65 8.48
N LYS A 103 -9.26 4.62 9.37
CA LYS A 103 -8.85 4.56 10.78
C LYS A 103 -9.54 3.46 11.58
N SER A 104 -10.74 3.01 11.19
CA SER A 104 -11.43 1.91 11.87
C SER A 104 -10.92 0.51 11.50
N ILE A 105 -10.07 0.42 10.47
CA ILE A 105 -9.52 -0.83 9.95
C ILE A 105 -8.06 -1.04 10.41
N SER A 106 -7.39 0.03 10.87
CA SER A 106 -6.05 0.02 11.48
C SER A 106 -6.08 -0.17 12.99
#